data_AF-A0A2E0FFV5-F1
#
_entry.id   AF-A0A2E0FFV5-F1
#
_cell.length_a   1.000
_cell.length_b   1.000
_cell.length_c   1.000
_cell.angle_alpha   90.00
_cell.angle_beta   90.00
_cell.angle_gamma   90.00
#
_symmetry.space_group_name_H-M   'P 1'
#
loop_
_entity.id
_entity.type
_entity.pdbx_description
1 polymer ?
#
loop_
_entity_poly.entity_id
_entity_poly.type
_entity_poly.pdbx_seq_one_letter_code
_entity_poly.pdbx_strand_id
1 'polypeptide(L)'
;DVKTKRCTSPPRDFYECSIAEYNTKQKCDNYVFVRIENKNGRWGRAWVLGWLPHDEYFKKAKKLTKGQKDPSNGFIVKADCHNVAIKDLNKFKQEK
;
A
#
# COMPACT_ATOMS: atom_id res chain seq x y z
N ASP A 1 1.38 -0.72 -12.37
CA ASP A 1 0.32 -1.53 -11.75
C ASP A 1 -0.35 -0.74 -10.62
N VAL A 2 -1.67 -0.83 -10.50
CA VAL A 2 -2.45 -0.04 -9.53
C VAL A 2 -2.96 -0.95 -8.43
N LYS A 3 -2.52 -0.69 -7.19
CA LYS A 3 -2.93 -1.44 -6.01
C LYS A 3 -3.99 -0.66 -5.25
N THR A 4 -5.18 -1.26 -5.11
CA THR A 4 -6.31 -0.66 -4.40
C THR A 4 -6.49 -1.31 -3.02
N LYS A 5 -6.83 -0.50 -2.02
CA LYS A 5 -7.18 -0.99 -0.68
C LYS A 5 -8.48 -0.37 -0.21
N ARG A 6 -9.47 -1.21 0.10
CA ARG A 6 -10.73 -0.78 0.73
C ARG A 6 -10.43 -0.23 2.12
N CYS A 7 -11.01 0.91 2.48
CA CYS A 7 -10.88 1.49 3.81
C CYS A 7 -12.15 2.22 4.27
N THR A 8 -12.24 2.50 5.55
CA THR A 8 -13.34 3.28 6.17
C THR A 8 -12.87 4.67 6.64
N SER A 9 -11.60 5.01 6.44
CA SER A 9 -10.99 6.26 6.90
C SER A 9 -10.12 6.92 5.82
N PRO A 10 -9.93 8.25 5.88
CA PRO A 10 -8.97 8.97 5.05
C PRO A 10 -7.53 8.47 5.26
N PRO A 11 -6.63 8.67 4.28
CA PRO A 11 -5.23 8.27 4.43
C PRO A 11 -4.53 9.07 5.53
N ARG A 12 -3.57 8.42 6.20
CA ARG A 12 -2.60 9.04 7.10
C ARG A 12 -1.21 8.61 6.69
N ASP A 13 -0.24 9.46 6.91
CA ASP A 13 1.15 9.29 6.45
C ASP A 13 1.81 8.00 6.92
N PHE A 14 1.50 7.55 8.15
CA PHE A 14 2.04 6.33 8.74
C PHE A 14 1.29 5.06 8.33
N TYR A 15 0.22 5.16 7.54
CA TYR A 15 -0.47 3.97 7.06
C TYR A 15 0.36 3.25 5.99
N GLU A 16 0.27 1.92 5.99
CA GLU A 16 1.08 1.09 5.10
C GLU A 16 0.36 0.70 3.80
N CYS A 17 1.13 0.73 2.73
CA CYS A 17 0.82 0.27 1.39
C CYS A 17 1.50 -1.07 1.14
N SER A 18 0.69 -2.12 1.00
CA SER A 18 1.15 -3.51 1.02
C SER A 18 1.07 -4.15 -0.37
N ILE A 19 2.10 -4.90 -0.75
CA ILE A 19 2.07 -5.86 -1.87
C ILE A 19 2.31 -7.25 -1.31
N ALA A 20 1.39 -8.17 -1.58
CA ALA A 20 1.53 -9.57 -1.21
C ALA A 20 2.62 -10.24 -2.08
N GLU A 21 3.49 -11.05 -1.45
CA GLU A 21 4.66 -11.65 -2.11
C GLU A 21 4.26 -12.61 -3.25
N TYR A 22 3.06 -13.21 -3.18
CA TYR A 22 2.50 -14.04 -4.26
C TYR A 22 2.43 -13.31 -5.62
N ASN A 23 2.39 -11.97 -5.60
CA ASN A 23 2.20 -11.13 -6.77
C ASN A 23 3.50 -10.43 -7.26
N THR A 24 4.67 -10.86 -6.77
CA THR A 24 5.98 -10.27 -7.11
C THR A 24 6.44 -10.55 -8.54
N LYS A 25 5.82 -11.51 -9.25
CA LYS A 25 6.15 -11.84 -10.65
C LYS A 25 5.50 -10.91 -11.68
N GLN A 26 4.65 -9.97 -11.24
CA GLN A 26 3.94 -9.08 -12.16
C GLN A 26 4.91 -8.05 -12.74
N LYS A 27 5.11 -8.08 -14.07
CA LYS A 27 5.97 -7.11 -14.76
C LYS A 27 5.27 -5.75 -14.80
N CYS A 28 5.84 -4.77 -14.11
CA CYS A 28 5.44 -3.37 -14.22
C CYS A 28 6.60 -2.45 -13.87
N ASP A 29 6.61 -1.25 -14.45
CA ASP A 29 7.66 -0.26 -14.15
C ASP A 29 7.41 0.44 -12.82
N ASN A 30 6.13 0.72 -12.50
CA ASN A 30 5.73 1.50 -11.34
C ASN A 30 4.51 0.90 -10.64
N TYR A 31 4.49 1.00 -9.31
CA TYR A 31 3.32 0.75 -8.47
C TYR A 31 2.66 2.07 -8.08
N VAL A 32 1.34 2.14 -8.22
CA VAL A 32 0.52 3.26 -7.76
C VAL A 32 -0.43 2.75 -6.69
N PHE A 33 -0.52 3.44 -5.56
CA PHE A 33 -1.36 3.03 -4.44
C PHE A 33 -2.60 3.91 -4.33
N VAL A 34 -3.75 3.27 -4.23
CA VAL A 34 -5.06 3.93 -4.12
C VAL A 34 -5.82 3.36 -2.95
N ARG A 35 -6.39 4.25 -2.13
CA ARG A 35 -7.37 3.88 -1.11
C ARG A 35 -8.76 4.19 -1.60
N ILE A 36 -9.70 3.27 -1.40
CA ILE A 36 -11.10 3.45 -1.79
C ILE A 36 -11.96 3.34 -0.54
N GLU A 37 -12.69 4.40 -0.24
CA GLU A 37 -13.62 4.46 0.89
C GLU A 37 -14.83 3.56 0.63
N ASN A 38 -15.09 2.64 1.55
CA ASN A 38 -16.34 1.90 1.66
C ASN A 38 -16.80 1.95 3.12
N LYS A 39 -17.89 2.66 3.38
CA LYS A 39 -18.50 2.78 4.71
C LYS A 39 -19.88 2.15 4.67
N ASN A 40 -20.10 1.15 5.52
CA ASN A 40 -21.38 0.42 5.62
C ASN A 40 -21.88 -0.08 4.25
N GLY A 41 -20.97 -0.61 3.42
CA GLY A 41 -21.29 -1.12 2.09
C GLY A 41 -21.39 -0.05 0.99
N ARG A 42 -21.35 1.25 1.33
CA ARG A 42 -21.43 2.34 0.36
C ARG A 42 -20.05 2.82 -0.06
N TRP A 43 -19.79 2.81 -1.37
CA TRP A 43 -18.58 3.36 -1.97
C TRP A 43 -18.63 4.89 -1.96
N GLY A 44 -17.51 5.52 -1.63
CA GLY A 44 -17.38 6.96 -1.54
C GLY A 44 -16.13 7.47 -2.27
N ARG A 45 -15.25 8.13 -1.51
CA ARG A 45 -14.05 8.77 -2.05
C ARG A 45 -12.97 7.76 -2.41
N ALA A 46 -12.10 8.13 -3.35
CA ALA A 46 -10.83 7.45 -3.59
C ALA A 46 -9.67 8.44 -3.44
N TRP A 47 -8.56 7.97 -2.87
CA TRP A 47 -7.34 8.76 -2.69
C TRP A 47 -6.19 8.07 -3.41
N VAL A 48 -5.59 8.77 -4.37
CA VAL A 48 -4.30 8.40 -4.94
C VAL A 48 -3.21 8.83 -3.96
N LEU A 49 -2.49 7.87 -3.40
CA LEU A 49 -1.58 8.10 -2.27
C LEU A 49 -0.18 8.52 -2.71
N GLY A 50 0.22 8.00 -3.87
CA GLY A 50 1.55 8.13 -4.44
C GLY A 50 1.95 6.89 -5.23
N TRP A 51 3.19 6.88 -5.66
CA TRP A 51 3.76 5.83 -6.50
C TRP A 51 5.22 5.55 -6.14
N LEU A 52 5.72 4.40 -6.55
CA LEU A 52 7.15 4.05 -6.52
C LEU A 52 7.49 3.15 -7.71
N PRO A 53 8.71 3.25 -8.27
CA PRO A 53 9.25 2.24 -9.19
C PRO A 53 9.22 0.86 -8.55
N HIS A 54 9.05 -0.18 -9.38
CA HIS A 54 9.00 -1.58 -8.92
C HIS A 54 10.17 -1.93 -8.00
N ASP A 55 11.41 -1.70 -8.47
CA ASP A 55 12.60 -2.08 -7.73
C ASP A 55 12.81 -1.22 -6.48
N GLU A 56 12.46 0.06 -6.54
CA GLU A 56 12.56 0.98 -5.41
C GLU A 56 11.57 0.60 -4.30
N TYR A 57 10.38 0.16 -4.68
CA TYR A 57 9.38 -0.33 -3.74
C TYR A 57 9.93 -1.50 -2.92
N PHE A 58 10.47 -2.54 -3.57
CA PHE A 58 10.99 -3.71 -2.85
C PHE A 58 12.27 -3.41 -2.05
N LYS A 59 13.05 -2.39 -2.44
CA LYS A 59 14.19 -1.90 -1.64
C LYS A 59 13.76 -1.17 -0.37
N LYS A 60 12.70 -0.35 -0.45
CA LYS A 60 12.18 0.43 0.69
C LYS A 60 11.23 -0.37 1.58
N ALA A 61 10.61 -1.41 1.05
CA ALA A 61 9.58 -2.15 1.73
C ALA A 61 10.13 -2.96 2.91
N LYS A 62 9.41 -2.89 4.04
CA LYS A 62 9.60 -3.83 5.14
C LYS A 62 8.91 -5.13 4.77
N LYS A 63 9.70 -6.21 4.68
CA LYS A 63 9.17 -7.57 4.49
C LYS A 63 8.62 -8.07 5.83
N LEU A 64 7.33 -8.37 5.86
CA LEU A 64 6.67 -9.05 6.96
C LEU A 64 6.41 -10.48 6.53
N THR A 65 6.91 -11.45 7.31
CA THR A 65 6.71 -12.87 6.99
C THR A 65 5.47 -13.43 7.65
N LYS A 66 4.84 -14.40 6.98
CA LYS A 66 3.65 -15.11 7.45
C LYS A 66 3.90 -15.70 8.85
N GLY A 67 3.02 -15.38 9.79
CA GLY A 67 3.14 -15.80 11.19
C GLY A 67 3.87 -14.81 12.09
N GLN A 68 4.53 -13.77 11.55
CA GLN A 68 4.99 -12.66 12.37
C GLN A 68 3.83 -11.77 12.81
N LYS A 69 3.89 -11.33 14.05
CA LYS A 69 2.98 -10.31 14.59
C LYS A 69 3.57 -8.96 14.22
N ASP A 70 2.86 -8.19 13.40
CA ASP A 70 3.30 -6.86 13.02
C ASP A 70 3.40 -5.98 14.29
N PRO A 71 4.59 -5.50 14.66
CA PRO A 71 4.78 -4.71 15.89
C PRO A 71 4.07 -3.35 15.84
N SER A 72 3.63 -2.89 14.67
CA SER A 72 3.00 -1.58 14.47
C SER A 72 1.50 -1.58 14.71
N ASN A 73 0.83 -2.74 14.59
CA ASN A 73 -0.64 -2.84 14.66
C ASN A 73 -1.17 -4.13 15.28
N GLY A 74 -0.30 -5.06 15.70
CA GLY A 74 -0.67 -6.33 16.32
C GLY A 74 -1.31 -7.34 15.36
N PHE A 75 -1.33 -7.07 14.05
CA PHE A 75 -1.93 -7.93 13.04
C PHE A 75 -1.03 -9.16 12.78
N ILE A 76 -1.65 -10.34 12.77
CA ILE A 76 -0.95 -11.58 12.41
C ILE A 76 -0.90 -11.66 10.90
N VAL A 77 0.31 -11.59 10.36
CA VAL A 77 0.58 -11.60 8.92
C VAL A 77 0.17 -12.97 8.37
N LYS A 78 -0.89 -13.00 7.55
CA LYS A 78 -1.45 -14.24 6.98
C LYS A 78 -0.72 -14.75 5.73
N ALA A 79 0.07 -13.89 5.10
CA ALA A 79 0.87 -14.17 3.92
C ALA A 79 2.03 -13.18 3.89
N ASP A 80 3.18 -13.59 3.34
CA ASP A 80 4.32 -12.70 3.24
C ASP A 80 3.97 -11.45 2.43
N CYS A 81 4.26 -10.28 2.98
CA CYS A 81 3.95 -9.01 2.34
C CYS A 81 5.09 -8.00 2.51
N HIS A 82 5.17 -7.11 1.53
CA HIS A 82 6.09 -5.98 1.50
C HIS A 82 5.28 -4.73 1.80
N ASN A 83 5.70 -3.93 2.77
CA ASN A 83 4.97 -2.74 3.20
C ASN A 83 5.84 -1.48 3.13
N VAL A 84 5.28 -0.40 2.58
CA VAL A 84 5.87 0.94 2.57
C VAL A 84 4.86 1.94 3.14
N ALA A 85 5.29 2.87 4.01
CA ALA A 85 4.38 3.89 4.55
C ALA A 85 4.01 4.93 3.49
N ILE A 86 2.82 5.54 3.58
CA ILE A 86 2.33 6.54 2.61
C ILE A 86 3.26 7.76 2.49
N LYS A 87 3.94 8.14 3.58
CA LYS A 87 4.93 9.22 3.58
C LYS A 87 6.16 8.94 2.72
N ASP A 88 6.49 7.68 2.50
CA ASP A 88 7.70 7.26 1.79
C ASP A 88 7.47 7.04 0.27
N LEU A 89 6.23 7.31 -0.19
CA LEU A 89 5.84 7.26 -1.60
C LEU A 89 6.12 8.58 -2.33
N ASN A 90 6.44 8.50 -3.62
CA ASN A 90 6.52 9.68 -4.47
C ASN A 90 5.12 10.29 -4.65
N LYS A 91 5.02 11.61 -4.49
CA LYS A 91 3.77 12.35 -4.71
C LYS A 91 3.63 12.69 -6.19
N PHE A 92 2.38 12.65 -6.69
CA PHE A 92 2.08 13.23 -8.00
C PHE A 92 2.12 14.75 -7.87
N LYS A 93 2.85 15.41 -8.77
CA LYS A 93 2.79 16.87 -8.85
C LYS A 93 1.40 17.26 -9.31
N GLN A 94 0.74 18.15 -8.57
CA GLN A 94 -0.43 18.85 -9.08
C GLN A 94 0.10 20.10 -9.77
N GLU A 95 -0.04 20.16 -11.09
CA GLU A 95 0.09 21.42 -11.81
C GLU A 95 -1.12 22.29 -11.43
N LYS A 96 -0.85 23.54 -11.02
CA LYS A 96 -1.85 24.54 -10.70
C LYS A 96 -2.22 25.32 -11.95
#